data_AF-A0A2G4F6X2-F1
#
_entry.id   AF-A0A2G4F6X2-F1
#
_cell.length_a   1.000
_cell.length_b   1.000
_cell.length_c   1.000
_cell.angle_alpha   90.00
_cell.angle_beta   90.00
_cell.angle_gamma   90.00
#
_symmetry.space_group_name_H-M   'P 1'
#
loop_
_entity.id
_entity.type
_entity.pdbx_description
1 polymer ?
#
loop_
_entity_poly.entity_id
_entity_poly.type
_entity_poly.pdbx_seq_one_letter_code
_entity_poly.pdbx_strand_id
1 'polypeptide(L)'
;MNFRKLLAGLLLSAFTLAVSAAEPAAKKPAGETPEPKKPAATTGGKAKPRGQSERTCALTITWWEQPTLAEGESLELGVQGDNGVTPIAPPSMSPSGTILYEGPATVAIVRKGTIPDPSGKAGAAPIETWFPFVNFNLGPDDREALAILFSVDGTRKVMTRSFNINVENFPFGAFHVYNFSKTKLLCSMGGKVFYAEPGKRTPSPTIMTKREVVNFFLGINDADGAQKLIFRAPLLLNEKIRRLYFVLENPSAEPENRFTTYTMLQHVAGHLTVESLKGQNAPKPADEVEKVAQTPSKKADGASEGATKTKAQ
;
A
#
# COMPACT_ATOMS: atom_id res chain seq x y z
N MET A 1 -0.09 -22.46 -12.29
CA MET A 1 -0.47 -22.01 -10.93
C MET A 1 0.24 -20.67 -10.70
N ASN A 2 -0.50 -19.58 -10.46
CA ASN A 2 0.10 -18.23 -10.32
C ASN A 2 0.74 -18.06 -8.94
N PHE A 3 2.07 -18.01 -8.87
CA PHE A 3 2.83 -17.95 -7.61
C PHE A 3 2.64 -16.66 -6.79
N ARG A 4 2.02 -15.62 -7.37
CA ARG A 4 1.61 -14.43 -6.62
C ARG A 4 0.56 -14.75 -5.54
N LYS A 5 -0.26 -15.77 -5.77
CA LYS A 5 -1.36 -16.20 -4.90
C LYS A 5 -0.87 -16.87 -3.59
N LEU A 6 0.19 -17.68 -3.66
CA LEU A 6 0.77 -18.43 -2.53
C LEU A 6 1.32 -17.60 -1.36
N LEU A 7 1.61 -16.30 -1.56
CA LEU A 7 2.27 -15.47 -0.53
C LEU A 7 1.44 -15.36 0.76
N ALA A 8 0.11 -15.35 0.65
CA ALA A 8 -0.72 -15.13 1.81
C ALA A 8 -0.74 -16.31 2.78
N GLY A 9 -0.60 -17.55 2.29
CA GLY A 9 -0.41 -18.73 3.14
C GLY A 9 0.91 -18.71 3.92
N LEU A 10 1.99 -18.20 3.29
CA LEU A 10 3.28 -18.01 3.94
C LEU A 10 3.24 -16.95 5.04
N LEU A 11 2.51 -15.86 4.80
CA LEU A 11 2.33 -14.77 5.76
C LEU A 11 1.61 -15.20 7.05
N LEU A 12 0.65 -16.14 6.97
CA LEU A 12 -0.01 -16.69 8.18
C LEU A 12 0.93 -17.56 9.03
N SER A 13 1.89 -18.25 8.41
CA SER A 13 2.84 -19.13 9.12
C SER A 13 3.91 -18.39 9.93
N ALA A 14 4.00 -17.06 9.79
CA ALA A 14 4.95 -16.20 10.50
C ALA A 14 4.35 -15.51 11.75
N PHE A 15 3.09 -15.80 12.11
CA PHE A 15 2.38 -15.10 13.20
C PHE A 15 2.12 -15.92 14.48
N THR A 16 2.58 -17.16 14.57
CA THR A 16 2.57 -17.87 15.86
C THR A 16 3.80 -17.46 16.67
N LEU A 17 3.70 -16.35 17.42
CA LEU A 17 4.37 -16.03 18.69
C LEU A 17 4.50 -14.51 18.86
N ALA A 18 3.38 -13.86 19.19
CA ALA A 18 3.37 -12.60 19.94
C ALA A 18 2.05 -12.49 20.71
N VAL A 19 1.73 -13.50 21.52
CA VAL A 19 0.90 -13.28 22.70
C VAL A 19 1.86 -12.66 23.71
N SER A 20 1.91 -11.34 23.76
CA SER A 20 2.54 -10.63 24.89
C SER A 20 1.73 -10.97 26.13
N ALA A 21 2.29 -11.88 26.93
CA ALA A 21 1.90 -12.12 28.30
C ALA A 21 2.05 -10.78 29.05
N ALA A 22 0.94 -10.22 29.49
CA ALA A 22 0.96 -9.20 30.52
C ALA A 22 1.46 -9.88 31.81
N GLU A 23 2.64 -9.47 32.27
CA GLU A 23 3.17 -9.83 33.57
C GLU A 23 2.15 -9.46 34.66
N PRO A 24 1.77 -10.38 35.56
CA PRO A 24 0.90 -10.06 36.68
C PRO A 24 1.68 -9.21 37.69
N ALA A 25 1.24 -7.96 37.85
CA ALA A 25 1.76 -7.06 38.87
C ALA A 25 1.68 -7.70 40.27
N ALA A 26 2.79 -7.58 40.99
CA ALA A 26 3.01 -8.16 42.31
C ALA A 26 1.97 -7.70 43.36
N LYS A 27 1.46 -8.67 44.12
CA LYS A 27 0.69 -8.47 45.36
C LYS A 27 1.56 -7.77 46.42
N LYS A 28 0.97 -6.81 47.14
CA LYS A 28 1.09 -6.64 48.62
C LYS A 28 -0.09 -5.78 49.14
N PRO A 29 -0.42 -5.84 50.44
CA PRO A 29 -1.73 -6.30 50.90
C PRO A 29 -2.64 -5.22 51.49
N ALA A 30 -3.94 -5.58 51.53
CA ALA A 30 -5.00 -5.25 52.48
C ALA A 30 -5.00 -3.89 53.19
N GLY A 31 -6.07 -3.11 52.97
CA GLY A 31 -6.54 -2.10 53.91
C GLY A 31 -7.47 -1.07 53.27
N GLU A 32 -8.74 -1.11 53.68
CA GLU A 32 -9.70 0.00 53.70
C GLU A 32 -10.45 0.38 52.40
N THR A 33 -11.70 -0.09 52.36
CA THR A 33 -12.81 0.41 51.56
C THR A 33 -13.25 1.79 52.07
N PRO A 34 -13.58 2.74 51.16
CA PRO A 34 -14.70 3.63 51.44
C PRO A 34 -15.74 3.66 50.30
N GLU A 35 -16.97 3.90 50.74
CA GLU A 35 -18.29 3.88 50.10
C GLU A 35 -18.53 4.78 48.87
N PRO A 36 -19.65 4.56 48.12
CA PRO A 36 -19.83 5.02 46.75
C PRO A 36 -20.40 6.45 46.68
N LYS A 37 -19.80 7.31 45.84
CA LYS A 37 -20.43 8.58 45.41
C LYS A 37 -21.24 8.38 44.13
N LYS A 38 -22.52 8.75 44.26
CA LYS A 38 -23.59 8.82 43.24
C LYS A 38 -23.18 9.67 42.01
N PRO A 39 -23.63 9.34 40.79
CA PRO A 39 -23.12 9.94 39.56
C PRO A 39 -23.67 11.36 39.33
N ALA A 40 -22.78 12.29 39.01
CA ALA A 40 -23.15 13.60 38.48
C ALA A 40 -23.40 13.49 36.96
N ALA A 41 -24.52 14.07 36.54
CA ALA A 41 -24.97 14.15 35.17
C ALA A 41 -23.89 14.75 34.25
N THR A 42 -23.56 14.05 33.16
CA THR A 42 -22.76 14.60 32.06
C THR A 42 -23.72 15.06 30.97
N THR A 43 -23.89 16.37 30.88
CA THR A 43 -24.38 17.06 29.70
C THR A 43 -23.41 16.87 28.54
N GLY A 44 -24.00 16.73 27.35
CA GLY A 44 -23.32 16.31 26.13
C GLY A 44 -22.15 17.19 25.72
N GLY A 45 -21.02 16.54 25.51
CA GLY A 45 -19.96 16.92 24.60
C GLY A 45 -19.33 15.63 24.12
N LYS A 46 -19.35 15.35 22.80
CA LYS A 46 -18.63 14.22 22.22
C LYS A 46 -17.13 14.45 22.47
N ALA A 47 -16.62 13.91 23.58
CA ALA A 47 -15.20 13.83 23.81
C ALA A 47 -14.60 12.90 22.74
N LYS A 48 -13.73 13.46 21.88
CA LYS A 48 -12.88 12.66 20.97
C LYS A 48 -12.15 11.63 21.86
N PRO A 49 -12.18 10.32 21.55
CA PRO A 49 -11.57 9.32 22.41
C PRO A 49 -10.12 9.68 22.71
N ARG A 50 -9.82 9.88 23.99
CA ARG A 50 -8.52 10.31 24.50
C ARG A 50 -7.52 9.17 24.28
N GLY A 51 -6.84 9.15 23.14
CA GLY A 51 -5.82 8.14 22.84
C GLY A 51 -5.43 7.95 21.37
N GLN A 52 -6.20 8.45 20.40
CA GLN A 52 -5.79 8.36 18.99
C GLN A 52 -4.89 9.55 18.64
N SER A 53 -3.58 9.31 18.55
CA SER A 53 -2.68 10.31 18.00
C SER A 53 -3.03 10.54 16.54
N GLU A 54 -3.33 11.79 16.19
CA GLU A 54 -3.57 12.22 14.81
C GLU A 54 -2.30 12.07 13.98
N ARG A 55 -2.49 11.75 12.69
CA ARG A 55 -1.45 11.61 11.68
C ARG A 55 -1.86 12.36 10.43
N THR A 56 -0.88 12.97 9.78
CA THR A 56 -1.00 13.50 8.43
C THR A 56 0.04 12.80 7.57
N CYS A 57 -0.39 12.14 6.49
CA CYS A 57 0.47 11.28 5.68
C CYS A 57 0.07 11.33 4.20
N ALA A 58 1.06 11.34 3.30
CA ALA A 58 0.87 11.00 1.90
C ALA A 58 0.81 9.47 1.78
N LEU A 59 -0.41 8.93 1.75
CA LEU A 59 -0.66 7.50 1.83
C LEU A 59 -0.85 6.90 0.43
N THR A 60 0.02 5.95 0.09
CA THR A 60 -0.07 5.17 -1.16
C THR A 60 -0.50 3.74 -0.82
N ILE A 61 -1.50 3.21 -1.53
CA ILE A 61 -2.04 1.86 -1.30
C ILE A 61 -1.99 1.09 -2.61
N THR A 62 -1.54 -0.17 -2.56
CA THR A 62 -1.50 -1.07 -3.72
C THR A 62 -1.88 -2.49 -3.28
N TRP A 63 -2.48 -3.26 -4.17
CA TRP A 63 -2.59 -4.70 -4.02
C TRP A 63 -1.25 -5.37 -4.35
N TRP A 64 -0.96 -6.47 -3.67
CA TRP A 64 0.02 -7.46 -4.13
C TRP A 64 -0.50 -8.19 -5.37
N GLU A 65 -1.72 -8.68 -5.25
CA GLU A 65 -2.55 -9.19 -6.33
C GLU A 65 -3.98 -8.83 -5.96
N GLN A 66 -4.75 -8.31 -6.92
CA GLN A 66 -6.16 -8.04 -6.69
C GLN A 66 -6.92 -9.35 -6.43
N PRO A 67 -7.87 -9.37 -5.48
CA PRO A 67 -8.67 -10.55 -5.23
C PRO A 67 -9.48 -10.90 -6.48
N THR A 68 -9.60 -12.20 -6.78
CA THR A 68 -10.52 -12.68 -7.80
C THR A 68 -11.94 -12.58 -7.24
N LEU A 69 -12.77 -11.74 -7.86
CA LEU A 69 -14.17 -11.55 -7.48
C LEU A 69 -15.07 -12.49 -8.30
N ALA A 70 -16.22 -12.88 -7.74
CA ALA A 70 -17.21 -13.63 -8.50
C ALA A 70 -17.86 -12.72 -9.57
N GLU A 71 -18.49 -13.33 -10.57
CA GLU A 71 -19.20 -12.58 -11.61
C GLU A 71 -20.30 -11.70 -10.99
N GLY A 72 -20.29 -10.41 -11.33
CA GLY A 72 -21.21 -9.41 -10.77
C GLY A 72 -20.81 -8.81 -9.42
N GLU A 73 -19.73 -9.30 -8.78
CA GLU A 73 -19.20 -8.67 -7.56
C GLU A 73 -18.25 -7.51 -7.90
N SER A 74 -18.37 -6.38 -7.20
CA SER A 74 -17.40 -5.29 -7.20
C SER A 74 -16.75 -5.14 -5.83
N LEU A 75 -15.49 -4.69 -5.81
CA LEU A 75 -14.78 -4.35 -4.57
C LEU A 75 -14.46 -2.86 -4.59
N GLU A 76 -15.34 -2.08 -4.00
CA GLU A 76 -15.12 -0.65 -3.76
C GLU A 76 -14.51 -0.45 -2.38
N LEU A 77 -13.38 0.25 -2.34
CA LEU A 77 -12.62 0.49 -1.11
C LEU A 77 -12.58 1.98 -0.79
N GLY A 78 -12.38 2.29 0.48
CA GLY A 78 -12.11 3.64 0.96
C GLY A 78 -11.19 3.63 2.16
N VAL A 79 -10.59 4.78 2.45
CA VAL A 79 -9.82 5.03 3.68
C VAL A 79 -10.63 5.92 4.59
N GLN A 80 -10.88 5.47 5.82
CA GLN A 80 -11.53 6.27 6.84
C GLN A 80 -10.53 7.24 7.46
N GLY A 81 -10.74 8.54 7.26
CA GLY A 81 -10.00 9.63 7.93
C GLY A 81 -10.93 10.50 8.78
N ASP A 82 -10.41 11.64 9.23
CA ASP A 82 -11.15 12.62 10.05
C ASP A 82 -12.27 13.32 9.26
N ASN A 83 -12.08 13.50 7.94
CA ASN A 83 -13.03 14.16 7.05
C ASN A 83 -14.02 13.18 6.35
N GLY A 84 -14.11 11.94 6.84
CA GLY A 84 -14.96 10.90 6.26
C GLY A 84 -14.17 9.83 5.50
N VAL A 85 -14.83 9.17 4.54
CA VAL A 85 -14.22 8.09 3.75
C VAL A 85 -13.75 8.63 2.40
N THR A 86 -12.46 8.49 2.11
CA THR A 86 -11.87 8.79 0.80
C THR A 86 -11.87 7.51 -0.05
N PRO A 87 -12.64 7.44 -1.16
CA PRO A 87 -12.63 6.28 -2.04
C PRO A 87 -11.25 6.03 -2.64
N ILE A 88 -10.87 4.76 -2.80
CA ILE A 88 -9.60 4.34 -3.38
C ILE A 88 -9.82 3.19 -4.36
N ALA A 89 -9.00 3.14 -5.42
CA ALA A 89 -8.92 2.02 -6.35
C ALA A 89 -7.46 1.56 -6.50
N PRO A 90 -6.91 0.82 -5.52
CA PRO A 90 -5.52 0.43 -5.54
C PRO A 90 -5.21 -0.47 -6.75
N PRO A 91 -4.17 -0.18 -7.54
CA PRO A 91 -3.73 -1.09 -8.59
C PRO A 91 -2.98 -2.29 -7.98
N SER A 92 -2.60 -3.27 -8.80
CA SER A 92 -1.71 -4.36 -8.38
C SER A 92 -0.25 -4.01 -8.64
N MET A 93 0.60 -4.15 -7.62
CA MET A 93 2.06 -3.97 -7.66
C MET A 93 2.54 -2.63 -8.24
N SER A 94 1.73 -1.58 -8.09
CA SER A 94 2.02 -0.25 -8.61
C SER A 94 1.75 0.81 -7.55
N PRO A 95 2.77 1.52 -7.04
CA PRO A 95 2.58 2.56 -6.03
C PRO A 95 2.10 3.84 -6.73
N SER A 96 0.80 3.92 -6.96
CA SER A 96 0.13 5.09 -7.55
C SER A 96 -1.16 5.41 -6.80
N GLY A 97 -1.76 6.58 -7.06
CA GLY A 97 -3.00 6.99 -6.40
C GLY A 97 -2.79 7.40 -4.95
N THR A 98 -1.69 8.11 -4.67
CA THR A 98 -1.39 8.65 -3.34
C THR A 98 -2.47 9.64 -2.91
N ILE A 99 -2.98 9.49 -1.69
CA ILE A 99 -3.98 10.38 -1.09
C ILE A 99 -3.39 11.15 0.09
N LEU A 100 -3.97 12.30 0.41
CA LEU A 100 -3.75 12.95 1.69
C LEU A 100 -4.58 12.23 2.75
N TYR A 101 -3.91 11.57 3.69
CA TYR A 101 -4.54 10.99 4.86
C TYR A 101 -4.37 11.94 6.04
N GLU A 102 -5.49 12.27 6.68
CA GLU A 102 -5.56 12.98 7.95
C GLU A 102 -6.51 12.20 8.86
N GLY A 103 -5.99 11.67 9.97
CA GLY A 103 -6.79 10.85 10.87
C GLY A 103 -5.98 10.08 11.92
N PRO A 104 -6.56 9.05 12.56
CA PRO A 104 -5.90 8.26 13.60
C PRO A 104 -4.63 7.53 13.12
N ALA A 105 -3.73 7.20 14.03
CA ALA A 105 -2.55 6.38 13.73
C ALA A 105 -2.89 4.98 13.20
N THR A 106 -4.00 4.39 13.65
CA THR A 106 -4.54 3.16 13.06
C THR A 106 -5.42 3.53 11.87
N VAL A 107 -4.86 3.40 10.67
CA VAL A 107 -5.56 3.64 9.41
C VAL A 107 -6.55 2.49 9.19
N ALA A 108 -7.81 2.82 8.95
CA ALA A 108 -8.83 1.86 8.59
C ALA A 108 -9.16 1.95 7.10
N ILE A 109 -8.97 0.84 6.39
CA ILE A 109 -9.51 0.62 5.06
C ILE A 109 -10.88 -0.01 5.24
N VAL A 110 -11.87 0.55 4.56
CA VAL A 110 -13.26 0.12 4.55
C VAL A 110 -13.65 -0.36 3.16
N ARG A 111 -14.65 -1.23 3.09
CA ARG A 111 -15.26 -1.69 1.83
C ARG A 111 -16.70 -1.23 1.76
N LYS A 112 -17.15 -0.84 0.58
CA LYS A 112 -18.55 -0.51 0.35
C LYS A 112 -19.38 -1.79 0.31
N GLY A 113 -20.60 -1.72 0.81
CA GLY A 113 -21.58 -2.79 0.71
C GLY A 113 -22.97 -2.27 1.04
N THR A 114 -23.96 -3.16 1.16
CA THR A 114 -25.34 -2.76 1.40
C THR A 114 -25.89 -3.36 2.69
N ILE A 115 -26.74 -2.60 3.39
CA ILE A 115 -27.61 -3.09 4.46
C ILE A 115 -29.07 -3.02 4.02
N PRO A 116 -29.94 -3.89 4.57
CA PRO A 116 -31.39 -3.73 4.41
C PRO A 116 -31.84 -2.37 4.92
N ASP A 117 -32.86 -1.77 4.28
CA ASP A 117 -33.47 -0.53 4.76
C ASP A 117 -34.06 -0.75 6.17
N PRO A 118 -33.60 0.00 7.19
CA PRO A 118 -34.11 -0.12 8.56
C PRO A 118 -35.58 0.30 8.71
N SER A 119 -36.19 0.92 7.70
CA SER A 119 -37.62 1.28 7.70
C SER A 119 -38.57 0.08 7.60
N GLY A 120 -38.07 -1.11 7.23
CA GLY A 120 -38.86 -2.34 7.13
C GLY A 120 -39.93 -2.33 6.05
N LYS A 121 -39.94 -1.32 5.17
CA LYS A 121 -40.89 -1.25 4.05
C LYS A 121 -40.57 -2.33 3.01
N ALA A 122 -41.56 -3.15 2.68
CA ALA A 122 -41.44 -4.15 1.63
C ALA A 122 -41.10 -3.48 0.29
N GLY A 123 -40.02 -3.92 -0.35
CA GLY A 123 -39.54 -3.38 -1.63
C GLY A 123 -38.64 -2.15 -1.53
N ALA A 124 -38.25 -1.71 -0.33
CA ALA A 124 -37.28 -0.63 -0.18
C ALA A 124 -35.89 -1.03 -0.70
N ALA A 125 -35.23 -0.12 -1.41
CA ALA A 125 -33.89 -0.35 -1.93
C ALA A 125 -32.86 -0.47 -0.78
N PRO A 126 -31.89 -1.40 -0.86
CA PRO A 126 -30.81 -1.49 0.11
C PRO A 126 -30.02 -0.19 0.23
N ILE A 127 -29.56 0.13 1.43
CA ILE A 127 -28.75 1.33 1.71
C ILE A 127 -27.28 0.97 1.57
N GLU A 128 -26.54 1.72 0.76
CA GLU A 128 -25.09 1.60 0.66
C GLU A 128 -24.40 2.17 1.91
N THR A 129 -23.42 1.44 2.43
CA THR A 129 -22.61 1.86 3.59
C THR A 129 -21.20 1.27 3.54
N TRP A 130 -20.33 1.76 4.42
CA TRP A 130 -18.94 1.34 4.54
C TRP A 130 -18.76 0.38 5.72
N PHE A 131 -18.11 -0.75 5.46
CA PHE A 131 -17.78 -1.77 6.46
C PHE A 131 -16.28 -1.85 6.68
N PRO A 132 -15.80 -2.09 7.91
CA PRO A 132 -14.40 -2.37 8.17
C PRO A 132 -13.88 -3.49 7.28
N PHE A 133 -12.72 -3.29 6.67
CA PHE A 133 -12.10 -4.27 5.78
C PHE A 133 -10.74 -4.73 6.29
N VAL A 134 -9.80 -3.81 6.49
CA VAL A 134 -8.48 -4.09 7.07
C VAL A 134 -7.90 -2.83 7.70
N ASN A 135 -6.98 -2.96 8.64
CA ASN A 135 -6.28 -1.83 9.25
C ASN A 135 -4.76 -2.01 9.20
N PHE A 136 -4.04 -0.91 9.40
CA PHE A 136 -2.60 -0.91 9.65
C PHE A 136 -2.22 0.33 10.46
N ASN A 137 -1.01 0.34 11.02
CA ASN A 137 -0.54 1.46 11.83
C ASN A 137 0.46 2.32 11.06
N LEU A 138 0.34 3.62 11.24
CA LEU A 138 1.33 4.63 10.86
C LEU A 138 2.18 5.00 12.07
N GLY A 139 3.49 5.03 11.86
CA GLY A 139 4.45 5.57 12.82
C GLY A 139 4.25 7.07 13.05
N PRO A 140 4.81 7.63 14.13
CA PRO A 140 4.75 9.07 14.41
C PRO A 140 5.39 9.92 13.31
N ASP A 141 6.43 9.39 12.65
CA ASP A 141 7.21 10.11 11.64
C ASP A 141 6.83 9.72 10.20
N ASP A 142 5.79 8.92 10.00
CA ASP A 142 5.37 8.44 8.67
C ASP A 142 4.66 9.56 7.88
N ARG A 143 5.44 10.46 7.30
CA ARG A 143 4.95 11.51 6.38
C ARG A 143 4.55 10.93 5.03
N GLU A 144 5.20 9.85 4.63
CA GLU A 144 4.87 9.07 3.44
C GLU A 144 4.84 7.59 3.78
N ALA A 145 3.75 6.91 3.41
CA ALA A 145 3.58 5.50 3.66
C ALA A 145 3.11 4.76 2.41
N LEU A 146 3.65 3.56 2.22
CA LEU A 146 3.17 2.58 1.26
C LEU A 146 2.51 1.43 2.01
N ALA A 147 1.23 1.20 1.79
CA ALA A 147 0.53 0.01 2.28
C ALA A 147 0.30 -0.98 1.13
N ILE A 148 0.68 -2.23 1.34
CA ILE A 148 0.45 -3.34 0.40
C ILE A 148 -0.61 -4.27 0.97
N LEU A 149 -1.65 -4.53 0.18
CA LEU A 149 -2.77 -5.42 0.51
C LEU A 149 -2.52 -6.82 -0.05
N PHE A 150 -2.70 -7.84 0.78
CA PHE A 150 -2.54 -9.24 0.42
C PHE A 150 -3.86 -9.96 0.65
N SER A 151 -4.52 -10.41 -0.42
CA SER A 151 -5.65 -11.33 -0.32
C SER A 151 -5.17 -12.70 0.14
N VAL A 152 -5.84 -13.28 1.14
CA VAL A 152 -5.53 -14.63 1.62
C VAL A 152 -6.30 -15.67 0.81
N ASP A 153 -5.56 -16.41 -0.03
CA ASP A 153 -6.07 -17.52 -0.85
C ASP A 153 -7.02 -18.44 -0.08
N GLY A 154 -8.12 -18.79 -0.73
CA GLY A 154 -9.16 -19.66 -0.15
C GLY A 154 -9.97 -19.00 0.98
N THR A 155 -9.75 -17.72 1.27
CA THR A 155 -10.50 -16.98 2.29
C THR A 155 -10.93 -15.61 1.78
N ARG A 156 -11.81 -14.94 2.52
CA ARG A 156 -12.17 -13.52 2.29
C ARG A 156 -11.32 -12.55 3.11
N LYS A 157 -10.22 -13.02 3.72
CA LYS A 157 -9.37 -12.21 4.59
C LYS A 157 -8.34 -11.45 3.75
N VAL A 158 -8.03 -10.24 4.20
CA VAL A 158 -6.99 -9.39 3.62
C VAL A 158 -6.02 -8.99 4.73
N MET A 159 -4.73 -9.08 4.42
CA MET A 159 -3.66 -8.60 5.28
C MET A 159 -3.01 -7.36 4.69
N THR A 160 -2.40 -6.56 5.55
CA THR A 160 -1.71 -5.32 5.20
C THR A 160 -0.24 -5.43 5.61
N ARG A 161 0.64 -4.84 4.81
CA ARG A 161 1.97 -4.44 5.27
C ARG A 161 2.24 -3.00 4.88
N SER A 162 2.60 -2.18 5.86
CA SER A 162 2.98 -0.79 5.64
C SER A 162 4.50 -0.62 5.65
N PHE A 163 4.96 0.35 4.88
CA PHE A 163 6.35 0.76 4.77
C PHE A 163 6.42 2.28 4.90
N ASN A 164 7.21 2.78 5.84
CA ASN A 164 7.63 4.18 5.83
C ASN A 164 8.50 4.41 4.59
N ILE A 165 8.02 5.22 3.67
CA ILE A 165 8.69 5.55 2.41
C ILE A 165 9.08 7.03 2.37
N ASN A 166 9.25 7.67 3.52
CA ASN A 166 9.84 9.01 3.57
C ASN A 166 11.15 9.03 2.77
N VAL A 167 11.43 10.14 2.10
CA VAL A 167 12.64 10.28 1.26
C VAL A 167 13.92 10.08 2.07
N GLU A 168 13.94 10.45 3.35
CA GLU A 168 15.09 10.25 4.25
C GLU A 168 15.36 8.77 4.53
N ASN A 169 14.31 7.94 4.53
CA ASN A 169 14.41 6.50 4.80
C ASN A 169 14.55 5.66 3.53
N PHE A 170 13.94 6.10 2.42
CA PHE A 170 13.94 5.40 1.14
C PHE A 170 14.03 6.38 -0.03
N PRO A 171 15.22 6.96 -0.27
CA PRO A 171 15.41 8.00 -1.27
C PRO A 171 15.27 7.47 -2.70
N PHE A 172 15.02 8.36 -3.65
CA PHE A 172 15.13 8.02 -5.08
C PHE A 172 16.58 7.63 -5.43
N GLY A 173 16.73 6.63 -6.30
CA GLY A 173 17.99 5.94 -6.53
C GLY A 173 18.26 4.77 -5.58
N ALA A 174 17.49 4.60 -4.50
CA ALA A 174 17.67 3.49 -3.58
C ALA A 174 17.05 2.18 -4.07
N PHE A 175 17.66 1.08 -3.63
CA PHE A 175 17.18 -0.29 -3.80
C PHE A 175 17.06 -0.96 -2.44
N HIS A 176 15.86 -1.34 -2.04
CA HIS A 176 15.62 -2.01 -0.76
C HIS A 176 15.11 -3.42 -1.02
N VAL A 177 15.54 -4.39 -0.19
CA VAL A 177 15.05 -5.77 -0.23
C VAL A 177 14.12 -5.98 0.96
N TYR A 178 12.92 -6.51 0.72
CA TYR A 178 12.06 -7.06 1.76
C TYR A 178 12.06 -8.58 1.66
N ASN A 179 12.48 -9.23 2.75
CA ASN A 179 12.61 -10.67 2.80
C ASN A 179 11.35 -11.31 3.42
N PHE A 180 10.51 -11.96 2.61
CA PHE A 180 9.38 -12.77 3.09
C PHE A 180 9.76 -14.22 3.41
N SER A 181 10.99 -14.64 3.12
CA SER A 181 11.46 -15.99 3.45
C SER A 181 11.78 -16.14 4.93
N LYS A 182 11.98 -17.38 5.37
CA LYS A 182 12.43 -17.69 6.73
C LYS A 182 13.96 -17.69 6.84
N THR A 183 14.66 -17.64 5.71
CA THR A 183 16.12 -17.71 5.64
C THR A 183 16.72 -16.32 5.47
N LYS A 184 17.86 -16.06 6.13
CA LYS A 184 18.64 -14.84 5.90
C LYS A 184 19.22 -14.85 4.48
N LEU A 185 19.00 -13.77 3.74
CA LEU A 185 19.47 -13.65 2.36
C LEU A 185 20.81 -12.93 2.31
N LEU A 186 21.71 -13.45 1.50
CA LEU A 186 22.96 -12.79 1.08
C LEU A 186 22.69 -12.02 -0.21
N CYS A 187 22.79 -10.70 -0.16
CA CYS A 187 22.55 -9.84 -1.31
C CYS A 187 23.88 -9.21 -1.77
N SER A 188 24.10 -9.12 -3.07
CA SER A 188 25.22 -8.36 -3.64
C SER A 188 24.73 -7.44 -4.76
N MET A 189 25.17 -6.18 -4.71
CA MET A 189 24.81 -5.16 -5.70
C MET A 189 25.96 -4.17 -5.87
N GLY A 190 26.42 -3.99 -7.10
CA GLY A 190 27.50 -3.04 -7.42
C GLY A 190 28.81 -3.34 -6.68
N GLY A 191 29.14 -4.63 -6.51
CA GLY A 191 30.34 -5.07 -5.80
C GLY A 191 30.26 -5.01 -4.27
N LYS A 192 29.16 -4.49 -3.70
CA LYS A 192 28.93 -4.45 -2.25
C LYS A 192 27.99 -5.56 -1.81
N VAL A 193 28.26 -6.14 -0.65
CA VAL A 193 27.47 -7.21 -0.05
C VAL A 193 26.68 -6.67 1.15
N PHE A 194 25.45 -7.16 1.32
CA PHE A 194 24.59 -6.86 2.46
C PHE A 194 23.66 -8.02 2.75
N TYR A 195 23.06 -8.06 3.95
CA TYR A 195 22.20 -9.16 4.35
C TYR A 195 20.76 -8.71 4.60
N ALA A 196 19.79 -9.42 4.01
CA ALA A 196 18.38 -9.19 4.29
C ALA A 196 17.84 -10.21 5.28
N GLU A 197 17.57 -9.75 6.50
CA GLU A 197 17.01 -10.58 7.58
C GLU A 197 15.55 -10.94 7.31
N PRO A 198 15.08 -12.15 7.71
CA PRO A 198 13.69 -12.56 7.60
C PRO A 198 12.71 -11.51 8.15
N GLY A 199 11.65 -11.22 7.38
CA GLY A 199 10.60 -10.28 7.75
C GLY A 199 11.00 -8.80 7.77
N LYS A 200 12.23 -8.45 7.38
CA LYS A 200 12.74 -7.07 7.42
C LYS A 200 12.92 -6.47 6.04
N ARG A 201 12.81 -5.13 6.00
CA ARG A 201 13.25 -4.29 4.88
C ARG A 201 14.70 -3.89 5.11
N THR A 202 15.59 -4.26 4.19
CA THR A 202 17.00 -3.91 4.26
C THR A 202 17.39 -2.97 3.11
N PRO A 203 17.99 -1.81 3.39
CA PRO A 203 18.54 -0.93 2.36
C PRO A 203 19.79 -1.54 1.73
N SER A 204 19.92 -1.44 0.41
CA SER A 204 21.20 -1.70 -0.25
C SER A 204 22.21 -0.60 0.10
N PRO A 205 23.52 -0.92 0.24
CA PRO A 205 24.57 0.06 0.50
C PRO A 205 24.91 0.95 -0.71
N THR A 206 24.14 0.87 -1.79
CA THR A 206 24.36 1.63 -3.02
C THR A 206 23.10 2.41 -3.37
N ILE A 207 23.25 3.73 -3.50
CA ILE A 207 22.22 4.66 -3.98
C ILE A 207 22.68 5.17 -5.33
N MET A 208 21.81 5.08 -6.33
CA MET A 208 22.11 5.50 -7.69
C MET A 208 21.99 7.01 -7.84
N THR A 209 23.00 7.64 -8.41
CA THR A 209 23.00 9.07 -8.74
C THR A 209 22.95 9.34 -10.24
N LYS A 210 23.07 8.29 -11.05
CA LYS A 210 22.92 8.31 -12.50
C LYS A 210 22.36 6.97 -12.99
N ARG A 211 21.95 6.92 -14.25
CA ARG A 211 21.46 5.69 -14.89
C ARG A 211 22.59 4.69 -15.10
N GLU A 212 22.47 3.51 -14.49
CA GLU A 212 23.47 2.44 -14.56
C GLU A 212 22.81 1.05 -14.64
N VAL A 213 23.50 0.10 -15.27
CA VAL A 213 23.16 -1.32 -15.20
C VAL A 213 24.01 -1.96 -14.10
N VAL A 214 23.34 -2.49 -13.08
CA VAL A 214 23.99 -3.11 -11.92
C VAL A 214 23.59 -4.57 -11.84
N ASN A 215 24.57 -5.46 -11.70
CA ASN A 215 24.28 -6.87 -11.44
C ASN A 215 23.84 -7.03 -9.99
N PHE A 216 22.63 -7.55 -9.79
CA PHE A 216 22.10 -7.95 -8.51
C PHE A 216 22.19 -9.47 -8.37
N PHE A 217 22.75 -9.92 -7.25
CA PHE A 217 22.85 -11.32 -6.89
C PHE A 217 22.16 -11.54 -5.55
N LEU A 218 21.48 -12.66 -5.45
CA LEU A 218 20.83 -13.13 -4.25
C LEU A 218 21.28 -14.56 -3.98
N GLY A 219 21.71 -14.81 -2.76
CA GLY A 219 22.13 -16.11 -2.28
C GLY A 219 21.59 -16.42 -0.90
N ILE A 220 21.81 -17.65 -0.47
CA ILE A 220 21.58 -18.14 0.88
C ILE A 220 22.83 -18.89 1.35
N ASN A 221 22.98 -19.05 2.65
CA ASN A 221 23.87 -20.07 3.19
C ASN A 221 23.04 -21.35 3.37
N ASP A 222 23.56 -22.47 2.90
CA ASP A 222 22.96 -23.77 3.19
C ASP A 222 23.29 -24.23 4.64
N ALA A 223 22.81 -25.42 5.00
CA ALA A 223 22.99 -25.99 6.33
C ALA A 223 24.47 -26.24 6.68
N ASP A 224 25.31 -26.45 5.67
CA ASP A 224 26.75 -26.71 5.81
C ASP A 224 27.57 -25.40 5.77
N GLY A 225 26.89 -24.25 5.63
CA GLY A 225 27.49 -22.93 5.57
C GLY A 225 28.02 -22.53 4.19
N ALA A 226 27.81 -23.34 3.16
CA ALA A 226 28.18 -23.01 1.79
C ALA A 226 27.20 -21.99 1.18
N GLN A 227 27.74 -21.07 0.40
CA GLN A 227 26.94 -20.03 -0.27
C GLN A 227 26.34 -20.58 -1.56
N LYS A 228 25.01 -20.58 -1.62
CA LYS A 228 24.26 -20.95 -2.83
C LYS A 228 23.64 -19.71 -3.46
N LEU A 229 23.94 -19.48 -4.73
CA LEU A 229 23.24 -18.47 -5.53
C LEU A 229 21.82 -18.95 -5.82
N ILE A 230 20.83 -18.11 -5.50
CA ILE A 230 19.41 -18.40 -5.74
C ILE A 230 18.81 -17.53 -6.85
N PHE A 231 19.36 -16.34 -7.11
CA PHE A 231 18.89 -15.47 -8.17
C PHE A 231 19.97 -14.51 -8.63
N ARG A 232 19.97 -14.20 -9.93
CA ARG A 232 20.81 -13.17 -10.54
C ARG A 232 19.99 -12.41 -11.57
N ALA A 233 20.07 -11.09 -11.54
CA ALA A 233 19.52 -10.26 -12.61
C ALA A 233 20.36 -9.01 -12.87
N PRO A 234 20.53 -8.61 -14.14
CA PRO A 234 20.96 -7.27 -14.47
C PRO A 234 19.81 -6.29 -14.20
N LEU A 235 20.04 -5.29 -13.37
CA LEU A 235 19.05 -4.28 -13.02
C LEU A 235 19.46 -2.94 -13.62
N LEU A 236 18.59 -2.37 -14.46
CA LEU A 236 18.70 -0.96 -14.81
C LEU A 236 18.14 -0.11 -13.67
N LEU A 237 18.98 0.71 -13.07
CA LEU A 237 18.64 1.62 -11.97
C LEU A 237 19.03 3.06 -12.34
N ASN A 238 18.41 4.04 -11.69
CA ASN A 238 18.71 5.46 -11.87
C ASN A 238 18.25 6.28 -10.66
N GLU A 239 18.64 7.54 -10.60
CA GLU A 239 18.35 8.50 -9.54
C GLU A 239 16.89 8.94 -9.43
N LYS A 240 16.06 8.62 -10.43
CA LYS A 240 14.63 9.01 -10.50
C LYS A 240 13.69 7.94 -9.98
N ILE A 241 14.20 6.74 -9.71
CA ILE A 241 13.39 5.59 -9.32
C ILE A 241 13.89 5.05 -7.99
N ARG A 242 12.98 4.79 -7.07
CA ARG A 242 13.25 3.92 -5.91
C ARG A 242 12.61 2.56 -6.12
N ARG A 243 13.31 1.50 -5.75
CA ARG A 243 12.92 0.11 -6.02
C ARG A 243 12.81 -0.69 -4.72
N LEU A 244 11.61 -1.21 -4.45
CA LEU A 244 11.38 -2.19 -3.38
C LEU A 244 11.32 -3.57 -4.01
N TYR A 245 12.21 -4.44 -3.58
CA TYR A 245 12.42 -5.78 -4.12
C TYR A 245 11.96 -6.80 -3.09
N PHE A 246 11.02 -7.66 -3.44
CA PHE A 246 10.44 -8.65 -2.55
C PHE A 246 11.00 -10.02 -2.90
N VAL A 247 11.41 -10.77 -1.89
CA VAL A 247 11.85 -12.16 -2.03
C VAL A 247 10.91 -13.04 -1.25
N LEU A 248 10.33 -14.04 -1.91
CA LEU A 248 9.44 -15.03 -1.32
C LEU A 248 10.12 -16.39 -1.38
N GLU A 249 9.82 -17.22 -0.39
CA GLU A 249 10.21 -18.62 -0.36
C GLU A 249 8.96 -19.49 -0.40
N ASN A 250 8.87 -20.39 -1.37
CA ASN A 250 7.89 -21.46 -1.41
C ASN A 250 8.57 -22.77 -0.96
N PRO A 251 8.40 -23.19 0.30
CA PRO A 251 9.08 -24.37 0.83
C PRO A 251 8.64 -25.67 0.15
N SER A 252 7.46 -25.68 -0.48
CA SER A 252 6.92 -26.84 -1.19
C SER A 252 7.37 -26.94 -2.65
N ALA A 253 8.12 -25.94 -3.16
CA ALA A 253 8.66 -25.98 -4.51
C ALA A 253 10.01 -26.70 -4.55
N GLU A 254 10.34 -27.22 -5.73
CA GLU A 254 11.67 -27.77 -6.03
C GLU A 254 12.78 -26.76 -5.67
N PRO A 255 13.96 -27.23 -5.24
CA PRO A 255 15.04 -26.35 -4.77
C PRO A 255 15.41 -25.20 -5.71
N GLU A 256 15.27 -25.39 -7.02
CA GLU A 256 15.56 -24.39 -8.05
C GLU A 256 14.49 -23.30 -8.15
N ASN A 257 13.24 -23.63 -7.83
CA ASN A 257 12.08 -22.73 -7.87
C ASN A 257 11.61 -22.29 -6.48
N ARG A 258 12.38 -22.62 -5.44
CA ARG A 258 12.06 -22.32 -4.05
C ARG A 258 11.91 -20.83 -3.81
N PHE A 259 12.69 -20.00 -4.49
CA PHE A 259 12.65 -18.55 -4.31
C PHE A 259 12.03 -17.87 -5.53
N THR A 260 11.10 -16.96 -5.27
CA THR A 260 10.52 -16.09 -6.30
C THR A 260 10.70 -14.64 -5.91
N THR A 261 10.89 -13.78 -6.90
CA THR A 261 11.14 -12.36 -6.65
C THR A 261 10.13 -11.49 -7.37
N TYR A 262 9.77 -10.38 -6.75
CA TYR A 262 8.89 -9.36 -7.33
C TYR A 262 9.48 -7.99 -7.08
N THR A 263 9.16 -7.03 -7.95
CA THR A 263 9.66 -5.66 -7.80
C THR A 263 8.54 -4.67 -7.91
N MET A 264 8.62 -3.63 -7.09
CA MET A 264 7.78 -2.45 -7.16
C MET A 264 8.68 -1.24 -7.34
N LEU A 265 8.26 -0.35 -8.24
CA LEU A 265 9.01 0.85 -8.63
C LEU A 265 8.15 2.07 -8.39
N GLN A 266 8.74 3.10 -7.79
CA GLN A 266 8.15 4.43 -7.78
C GLN A 266 9.09 5.40 -8.48
N HIS A 267 8.54 6.13 -9.44
CA HIS A 267 9.26 7.19 -10.15
C HIS A 267 8.98 8.54 -9.48
N VAL A 268 9.99 9.41 -9.41
CA VAL A 268 9.90 10.74 -8.77
C VAL A 268 8.79 11.61 -9.35
N ALA A 269 8.51 11.50 -10.65
CA ALA A 269 7.41 12.24 -11.28
C ALA A 269 6.00 11.87 -10.77
N GLY A 270 5.83 10.66 -10.20
CA GLY A 270 4.58 10.22 -9.58
C GLY A 270 4.59 10.35 -8.06
N HIS A 271 5.58 11.03 -7.50
CA HIS A 271 5.73 11.21 -6.06
C HIS A 271 4.91 12.41 -5.60
N LEU A 272 4.02 12.18 -4.64
CA LEU A 272 3.22 13.22 -4.01
C LEU A 272 3.55 13.27 -2.52
N THR A 273 3.85 14.47 -2.03
CA THR A 273 4.07 14.74 -0.60
C THR A 273 2.82 15.33 0.03
N VAL A 274 2.78 15.38 1.36
CA VAL A 274 1.70 16.04 2.12
C VAL A 274 1.48 17.47 1.64
N GLU A 275 2.56 18.23 1.45
CA GLU A 275 2.51 19.63 1.03
C GLU A 275 1.91 19.75 -0.37
N SER A 276 2.35 18.90 -1.31
CA SER A 276 1.83 18.90 -2.68
C SER A 276 0.32 18.58 -2.72
N LEU A 277 -0.14 17.64 -1.90
CA LEU A 277 -1.53 17.23 -1.84
C LEU A 277 -2.41 18.29 -1.16
N LYS A 278 -1.90 18.96 -0.12
CA LYS A 278 -2.58 20.11 0.50
C LYS A 278 -2.75 21.25 -0.50
N GLY A 279 -1.74 21.52 -1.32
CA GLY A 279 -1.81 22.52 -2.39
C GLY A 279 -2.85 22.19 -3.47
N GLN A 280 -2.98 20.91 -3.85
CA GLN A 280 -3.98 20.46 -4.83
C GLN A 280 -5.42 20.55 -4.29
N ASN A 281 -5.61 20.38 -2.99
CA ASN A 281 -6.92 20.43 -2.33
C ASN A 281 -7.30 21.85 -1.85
N ALA A 282 -6.44 22.84 -2.04
CA ALA A 282 -6.76 24.22 -1.71
C ALA A 282 -7.82 24.79 -2.68
N PRO A 283 -8.77 25.63 -2.21
CA PRO A 283 -9.69 26.32 -3.10
C PRO A 283 -8.89 27.13 -4.14
N LYS A 284 -9.14 26.90 -5.43
CA LYS A 284 -8.55 27.73 -6.47
C LYS A 284 -9.07 29.17 -6.33
N PRO A 285 -8.22 30.21 -6.42
CA PRO A 285 -8.69 31.59 -6.52
C PRO A 285 -9.63 31.72 -7.73
N ALA A 286 -10.70 32.50 -7.57
CA ALA A 286 -11.76 32.64 -8.57
C ALA A 286 -11.29 33.21 -9.92
N ASP A 287 -10.08 33.75 -10.00
CA ASP A 287 -9.59 34.52 -11.16
C ASP A 287 -8.97 33.68 -12.30
N GLU A 288 -8.83 32.35 -12.15
CA GLU A 288 -8.22 31.49 -13.20
C GLU A 288 -9.24 30.75 -14.11
N VAL A 289 -10.55 30.89 -13.88
CA VAL A 289 -11.56 30.19 -14.70
C VAL A 289 -11.85 30.90 -16.02
N GLU A 290 -11.50 32.19 -16.17
CA GLU A 290 -11.94 33.00 -17.30
C GLU A 290 -11.02 33.03 -18.54
N LYS A 291 -9.86 32.36 -18.54
CA LYS A 291 -8.90 32.44 -19.66
C LYS A 291 -8.83 31.26 -20.62
N VAL A 292 -9.65 30.22 -20.46
CA VAL A 292 -9.62 29.05 -21.39
C VAL A 292 -10.75 29.09 -22.44
N ALA A 293 -11.72 29.98 -22.30
CA ALA A 293 -12.84 30.08 -23.25
C ALA A 293 -12.63 31.21 -24.28
N GLN A 294 -11.58 31.15 -25.10
CA GLN A 294 -11.57 31.80 -26.43
C GLN A 294 -10.33 31.39 -27.25
N THR A 295 -10.49 30.35 -28.07
CA THR A 295 -9.71 30.18 -29.30
C THR A 295 -10.70 29.98 -30.45
N PRO A 296 -10.70 30.82 -31.50
CA PRO A 296 -11.70 30.77 -32.55
C PRO A 296 -11.44 29.63 -33.54
N SER A 297 -12.50 28.91 -33.89
CA SER A 297 -12.53 27.84 -34.88
C SER A 297 -12.17 28.35 -36.27
N LYS A 298 -11.08 27.84 -36.86
CA LYS A 298 -10.78 28.03 -38.28
C LYS A 298 -11.53 26.97 -39.09
N LYS A 299 -12.43 27.44 -39.97
CA LYS A 299 -13.12 26.68 -41.02
C LYS A 299 -12.12 25.83 -41.82
N ALA A 300 -12.46 24.57 -42.04
CA ALA A 300 -11.89 23.73 -43.08
C ALA A 300 -12.73 23.90 -44.36
N ASP A 301 -12.16 24.46 -45.41
CA ASP A 301 -12.74 24.44 -46.75
C ASP A 301 -12.44 23.08 -47.40
N GLY A 302 -13.48 22.50 -47.99
CA GLY A 302 -13.51 21.14 -48.50
C GLY A 302 -12.77 20.96 -49.83
N ALA A 303 -12.19 19.77 -49.98
CA ALA A 303 -11.80 19.22 -51.27
C ALA A 303 -12.87 18.18 -51.66
N SER A 304 -13.57 18.44 -52.77
CA SER A 304 -14.50 17.50 -53.38
C SER A 304 -13.73 16.60 -54.35
N GLU A 305 -13.83 15.28 -54.20
CA GLU A 305 -13.50 14.32 -55.26
C GLU A 305 -14.73 13.46 -55.51
N GLY A 306 -15.23 13.49 -56.75
CA GLY A 306 -16.40 12.70 -57.13
C GLY A 306 -16.85 12.90 -58.58
N ALA A 307 -16.31 12.02 -59.44
CA ALA A 307 -16.90 11.53 -60.69
C ALA A 307 -16.80 12.37 -61.97
N THR A 308 -16.08 11.83 -62.97
CA THR A 308 -16.59 11.83 -64.34
C THR A 308 -16.23 10.52 -65.04
N LYS A 309 -17.24 9.95 -65.69
CA LYS A 309 -17.25 8.69 -66.45
C LYS A 309 -16.54 8.81 -67.79
N THR A 310 -16.04 7.67 -68.22
CA THR A 310 -15.65 7.18 -69.55
C THR A 310 -16.44 7.75 -70.75
N LYS A 311 -15.75 8.02 -71.86
CA LYS A 311 -16.21 7.60 -73.20
C LYS A 311 -15.07 7.49 -74.22
N ALA A 312 -15.20 6.48 -75.06
CA ALA A 312 -14.29 6.00 -76.10
C ALA A 312 -14.16 6.92 -77.32
N GLN A 313 -13.01 6.87 -77.98
CA GLN A 313 -12.82 6.33 -79.35
C GLN A 313 -11.34 6.07 -79.61
#